data_AF-A0A5J5Q3I5-F1
#
_entry.id   AF-A0A5J5Q3I5-F1
#
_cell.length_a   1.000
_cell.length_b   1.000
_cell.length_c   1.000
_cell.angle_alpha   90.00
_cell.angle_beta   90.00
_cell.angle_gamma   90.00
#
_symmetry.space_group_name_H-M   'P 1'
#
loop_
_entity.id
_entity.type
_entity.pdbx_description
1 polymer ?
#
loop_
_entity_poly.entity_id
_entity_poly.type
_entity_poly.pdbx_seq_one_letter_code
_entity_poly.pdbx_strand_id
1 'polypeptide(L)'
;MASRYISFHLHPHPHPHLSLYSALPQNPKLSRHAPTSLFSAVKTATIKTSHYHIYQSFPKRCATLTPMASSGQSSVGAKFDEFEPDQTFTNDDLKPTTPSQRNFHWWEMASLWIGLVVGIPSYYMAGSLVDLGMAWWQGIATVVVANMILLVPLVLTGHPGTKYGISFPVLARSCFGIRGAHVPTLLRALVGCGWYGIESWIGGEAIFLLLPNSIKQSSFSQLLPWLGTSPLEFACFIAFWSVQLAVVWKGMEGIRDLEKYSAPILIILTSILLIWAYVKANGLGHMLSLSSRLSSPEFWSLFFPSLTANISFWATIALNIPDFTRFAKTQRDQIIGQAGLPIFMGAFTFVGLAVTSSTTVIFGQVISNPIQLLGRIGGFTTTILAILGISLATITTNIAANVVAPANALVNLSPSLFTFRRGALLTALLGIAFQPWRLLKSSESFVYTWLVGYSALLGPIGGIVLADYYLIHQTDLSIKDLYSSSPGGAYYYCGGFNLAAMAALVFGILPVIPGFLQKVCHIGFWQV
;
A
#
# COMPACT_ATOMS: atom_id res chain seq x y z
N MET A 1 44.99 -32.76 -3.30
CA MET A 1 44.72 -34.17 -2.94
C MET A 1 43.69 -34.13 -1.81
N ALA A 2 42.41 -34.43 -2.04
CA ALA A 2 41.83 -35.80 -1.97
C ALA A 2 42.20 -36.48 -0.64
N SER A 3 41.34 -37.09 0.17
CA SER A 3 39.96 -37.59 0.11
C SER A 3 39.70 -38.24 1.49
N ARG A 4 38.45 -38.33 1.97
CA ARG A 4 37.85 -39.43 2.77
C ARG A 4 36.42 -39.03 3.14
N TYR A 5 35.41 -39.55 2.42
CA TYR A 5 34.59 -40.74 2.74
C TYR A 5 33.81 -40.64 4.04
N ILE A 6 32.48 -40.69 3.94
CA ILE A 6 31.59 -41.71 4.56
C ILE A 6 30.24 -41.67 3.81
N SER A 7 29.83 -42.84 3.29
CA SER A 7 28.52 -43.13 2.71
C SER A 7 27.65 -43.82 3.76
N PHE A 8 26.33 -43.60 3.72
CA PHE A 8 25.34 -44.54 4.22
C PHE A 8 24.17 -44.62 3.23
N HIS A 9 23.94 -45.84 2.73
CA HIS A 9 22.78 -46.25 1.93
C HIS A 9 21.56 -46.48 2.82
N LEU A 10 20.36 -46.26 2.27
CA LEU A 10 19.17 -47.09 2.52
C LEU A 10 18.17 -46.95 1.33
N HIS A 11 17.59 -48.09 0.95
CA HIS A 11 16.82 -48.41 -0.26
C HIS A 11 15.42 -47.76 -0.38
N PRO A 12 14.84 -47.71 -1.61
CA PRO A 12 13.46 -47.30 -1.85
C PRO A 12 12.50 -48.50 -1.90
N HIS A 13 11.27 -48.33 -1.38
CA HIS A 13 10.16 -49.25 -1.63
C HIS A 13 8.95 -48.53 -2.25
N PRO A 14 8.13 -49.22 -3.06
CA PRO A 14 7.19 -48.63 -4.01
C PRO A 14 5.73 -48.65 -3.52
N HIS A 15 4.91 -47.77 -4.11
CA HIS A 15 3.46 -47.72 -3.96
C HIS A 15 2.75 -48.94 -4.59
N PRO A 16 1.64 -49.44 -4.02
CA PRO A 16 0.71 -50.29 -4.74
C PRO A 16 -0.52 -49.52 -5.25
N HIS A 17 -0.88 -49.83 -6.48
CA HIS A 17 -2.16 -49.54 -7.13
C HIS A 17 -3.31 -50.32 -6.48
N LEU A 18 -4.50 -49.74 -6.40
CA LEU A 18 -5.76 -50.46 -6.15
C LEU A 18 -6.86 -49.89 -7.06
N SER A 19 -7.19 -50.69 -8.07
CA SER A 19 -8.37 -50.61 -8.92
C SER A 19 -9.47 -51.51 -8.33
N LEU A 20 -10.71 -51.03 -8.24
CA LEU A 20 -11.89 -51.91 -8.13
C LEU A 20 -13.05 -51.35 -8.95
N TYR A 21 -13.53 -52.19 -9.86
CA TYR A 21 -14.70 -52.02 -10.72
C TYR A 21 -15.98 -52.55 -10.04
N SER A 22 -17.11 -52.02 -10.51
CA SER A 22 -18.44 -52.64 -10.62
C SER A 22 -19.38 -52.76 -9.41
N ALA A 23 -20.55 -52.12 -9.52
CA ALA A 23 -21.86 -52.80 -9.54
C ALA A 23 -23.00 -51.83 -9.95
N LEU A 24 -23.64 -52.11 -11.08
CA LEU A 24 -24.99 -51.63 -11.46
C LEU A 24 -26.06 -52.52 -10.79
N PRO A 25 -27.32 -52.08 -10.76
CA PRO A 25 -28.31 -52.84 -11.52
C PRO A 25 -29.32 -52.00 -12.32
N GLN A 26 -30.01 -52.74 -13.19
CA GLN A 26 -30.76 -52.35 -14.38
C GLN A 26 -32.19 -51.82 -14.13
N ASN A 27 -32.63 -51.05 -15.13
CA ASN A 27 -33.97 -50.55 -15.46
C ASN A 27 -34.97 -51.71 -15.76
N PRO A 28 -36.32 -51.51 -15.79
CA PRO A 28 -36.91 -51.15 -17.11
C PRO A 28 -38.27 -50.38 -17.14
N LYS A 29 -38.39 -49.51 -18.15
CA LYS A 29 -39.49 -49.30 -19.15
C LYS A 29 -40.97 -49.18 -18.72
N LEU A 30 -41.63 -48.11 -19.17
CA LEU A 30 -42.96 -48.04 -19.85
C LEU A 30 -43.17 -46.57 -20.29
N SER A 31 -43.17 -46.18 -21.58
CA SER A 31 -44.09 -46.40 -22.73
C SER A 31 -44.93 -45.15 -23.04
N ARG A 32 -44.92 -44.79 -24.32
CA ARG A 32 -45.61 -43.67 -25.00
C ARG A 32 -47.13 -43.71 -24.85
N HIS A 33 -47.80 -42.55 -24.81
CA HIS A 33 -49.05 -42.30 -25.55
C HIS A 33 -49.27 -40.79 -25.77
N ALA A 34 -49.71 -40.44 -26.98
CA ALA A 34 -50.26 -39.15 -27.39
C ALA A 34 -51.80 -39.32 -27.57
N PRO A 35 -52.55 -38.30 -28.05
CA PRO A 35 -53.49 -37.49 -27.28
C PRO A 35 -54.98 -37.80 -27.60
N THR A 36 -55.90 -37.38 -26.73
CA THR A 36 -57.33 -37.28 -27.12
C THR A 36 -58.04 -36.12 -26.41
N SER A 37 -58.75 -35.38 -27.26
CA SER A 37 -59.65 -34.25 -27.04
C SER A 37 -60.82 -34.54 -26.10
N LEU A 38 -61.31 -33.49 -25.41
CA LEU A 38 -62.74 -33.26 -25.19
C LEU A 38 -63.01 -31.77 -24.98
N PHE A 39 -63.82 -31.22 -25.88
CA PHE A 39 -64.42 -29.89 -25.86
C PHE A 39 -65.45 -29.77 -24.73
N SER A 40 -65.51 -28.63 -24.03
CA SER A 40 -66.73 -27.79 -23.98
C SER A 40 -66.53 -26.47 -23.21
N ALA A 41 -66.81 -25.38 -23.94
CA ALA A 41 -67.58 -24.20 -23.56
C ALA A 41 -67.00 -23.05 -22.68
N VAL A 42 -66.66 -21.97 -23.41
CA VAL A 42 -67.15 -20.58 -23.27
C VAL A 42 -66.76 -19.77 -22.02
N LYS A 43 -65.82 -18.82 -22.18
CA LYS A 43 -66.10 -17.37 -22.18
C LYS A 43 -64.88 -16.56 -22.61
N THR A 44 -65.09 -15.75 -23.63
CA THR A 44 -64.16 -14.77 -24.21
C THR A 44 -63.91 -13.64 -23.22
N ALA A 45 -62.66 -13.50 -22.75
CA ALA A 45 -62.16 -12.27 -22.16
C ALA A 45 -60.80 -11.96 -22.82
N THR A 46 -60.82 -10.96 -23.68
CA THR A 46 -59.69 -10.51 -24.49
C THR A 46 -58.63 -9.86 -23.59
N ILE A 47 -57.57 -10.57 -23.26
CA ILE A 47 -56.34 -9.98 -22.69
C ILE A 47 -55.24 -10.15 -23.73
N LYS A 48 -54.80 -9.03 -24.31
CA LYS A 48 -53.61 -8.96 -25.16
C LYS A 48 -52.39 -9.38 -24.34
N THR A 49 -51.96 -10.62 -24.49
CA THR A 49 -50.64 -11.08 -24.07
C THR A 49 -49.69 -10.87 -25.24
N SER A 50 -48.91 -9.79 -25.19
CA SER A 50 -47.73 -9.65 -26.04
C SER A 50 -46.64 -10.55 -25.47
N HIS A 51 -46.41 -11.69 -26.11
CA HIS A 51 -45.22 -12.49 -25.93
C HIS A 51 -43.99 -11.70 -26.39
N TYR A 52 -43.27 -11.09 -25.45
CA TYR A 52 -41.88 -10.71 -25.69
C TYR A 52 -40.97 -11.86 -25.32
N HIS A 53 -40.38 -12.46 -26.34
CA HIS A 53 -39.29 -13.42 -26.25
C HIS A 53 -38.16 -12.88 -25.38
N ILE A 54 -37.94 -13.51 -24.22
CA ILE A 54 -36.68 -13.42 -23.48
C ILE A 54 -35.70 -14.36 -24.19
N TYR A 55 -35.08 -13.88 -25.27
CA TYR A 55 -33.75 -14.35 -25.63
C TYR A 55 -32.77 -13.38 -24.98
N GLN A 56 -32.17 -13.82 -23.88
CA GLN A 56 -30.98 -13.20 -23.29
C GLN A 56 -29.86 -13.25 -24.34
N SER A 57 -29.75 -12.21 -25.15
CA SER A 57 -28.50 -11.92 -25.85
C SER A 57 -27.48 -11.53 -24.78
N PHE A 58 -26.43 -12.34 -24.60
CA PHE A 58 -25.19 -11.86 -23.98
C PHE A 58 -24.86 -10.51 -24.63
N PRO A 59 -24.69 -9.41 -23.87
CA PRO A 59 -24.42 -8.13 -24.49
C PRO A 59 -23.11 -8.23 -25.26
N LYS A 60 -23.13 -7.88 -26.56
CA LYS A 60 -21.96 -7.82 -27.46
C LYS A 60 -20.76 -7.05 -26.85
N ARG A 61 -21.00 -6.22 -25.82
CA ARG A 61 -19.99 -5.55 -24.99
C ARG A 61 -18.97 -6.49 -24.33
N CYS A 62 -19.23 -7.80 -24.21
CA CYS A 62 -18.29 -8.75 -23.61
C CYS A 62 -17.44 -9.58 -24.57
N ALA A 63 -17.67 -9.48 -25.87
CA ALA A 63 -16.89 -10.24 -26.84
C ALA A 63 -15.60 -9.51 -27.28
N THR A 64 -15.45 -8.23 -26.96
CA THR A 64 -14.37 -7.39 -27.49
C THR A 64 -13.51 -6.83 -26.36
N LEU A 65 -12.22 -7.18 -26.36
CA LEU A 65 -11.15 -6.59 -25.55
C LEU A 65 -10.83 -5.13 -25.93
N THR A 66 -11.70 -4.44 -26.68
CA THR A 66 -11.43 -3.07 -27.11
C THR A 66 -11.70 -2.09 -25.96
N PRO A 67 -10.74 -1.22 -25.64
CA PRO A 67 -11.02 -0.04 -24.84
C PRO A 67 -12.01 0.84 -25.62
N MET A 68 -13.17 1.14 -25.04
CA MET A 68 -14.09 2.09 -25.66
C MET A 68 -13.66 3.50 -25.28
N ALA A 69 -12.99 4.20 -26.20
CA ALA A 69 -12.83 5.64 -26.11
C ALA A 69 -14.22 6.28 -26.07
N SER A 70 -14.45 7.22 -25.14
CA SER A 70 -15.75 7.88 -24.97
C SER A 70 -16.15 8.59 -26.26
N SER A 71 -17.16 8.07 -26.97
CA SER A 71 -17.71 8.69 -28.19
C SER A 71 -18.70 9.83 -27.90
N GLY A 72 -18.61 10.46 -26.72
CA GLY A 72 -19.42 11.61 -26.33
C GLY A 72 -18.51 12.76 -25.92
N GLN A 73 -18.64 13.90 -26.58
CA GLN A 73 -18.00 15.15 -26.16
C GLN A 73 -18.28 15.37 -24.67
N SER A 74 -17.23 15.36 -23.84
CA SER A 74 -17.35 15.76 -22.46
C SER A 74 -17.55 17.27 -22.43
N SER A 75 -18.68 17.72 -21.85
CA SER A 75 -18.79 19.12 -21.46
C SER A 75 -17.85 19.32 -20.28
N VAL A 76 -16.67 19.88 -20.55
CA VAL A 76 -15.79 20.42 -19.51
C VAL A 76 -16.59 21.47 -18.75
N GLY A 77 -17.23 21.07 -17.64
CA GLY A 77 -18.05 21.95 -16.83
C GLY A 77 -19.39 21.43 -16.32
N ALA A 78 -19.86 20.22 -16.68
CA ALA A 78 -21.07 19.67 -16.06
C ALA A 78 -20.86 19.52 -14.54
N LYS A 79 -21.61 20.29 -13.76
CA LYS A 79 -21.52 20.24 -12.29
C LYS A 79 -22.01 18.88 -11.82
N PHE A 80 -21.39 18.34 -10.78
CA PHE A 80 -21.84 17.09 -10.13
C PHE A 80 -23.32 17.14 -9.73
N ASP A 81 -23.85 18.34 -9.47
CA ASP A 81 -25.25 18.60 -9.12
C ASP A 81 -26.24 18.47 -10.30
N GLU A 82 -25.77 18.23 -11.53
CA GLU A 82 -26.63 18.12 -12.74
C GLU A 82 -27.08 16.69 -13.05
N PHE A 83 -26.67 15.69 -12.26
CA PHE A 83 -27.10 14.30 -12.45
C PHE A 83 -27.32 13.60 -11.11
N GLU A 84 -28.23 12.62 -11.08
CA GLU A 84 -28.42 11.77 -9.90
C GLU A 84 -27.37 10.66 -9.88
N PRO A 85 -26.40 10.69 -8.95
CA PRO A 85 -25.40 9.65 -8.83
C PRO A 85 -26.03 8.37 -8.26
N ASP A 86 -25.50 7.21 -8.63
CA ASP A 86 -25.94 5.95 -8.01
C ASP A 86 -25.58 5.96 -6.52
N GLN A 87 -26.60 5.91 -5.67
CA GLN A 87 -26.47 5.94 -4.21
C GLN A 87 -25.66 4.75 -3.68
N THR A 88 -25.54 3.67 -4.45
CA THR A 88 -24.75 2.48 -4.08
C THR A 88 -23.24 2.73 -4.12
N PHE A 89 -22.78 3.71 -4.90
CA PHE A 89 -21.34 3.97 -5.16
C PHE A 89 -20.89 5.38 -4.79
N THR A 90 -21.78 6.15 -4.17
CA THR A 90 -21.56 7.58 -3.88
C THR A 90 -21.87 7.87 -2.42
N ASN A 91 -20.87 8.35 -1.70
CA ASN A 91 -21.02 8.98 -0.40
C ASN A 91 -20.35 10.37 -0.44
N ASP A 92 -20.50 11.16 0.62
CA ASP A 92 -19.91 12.50 0.68
C ASP A 92 -18.38 12.50 0.51
N ASP A 93 -17.68 11.43 0.95
CA ASP A 93 -16.22 11.32 0.84
C ASP A 93 -15.75 11.11 -0.61
N LEU A 94 -16.56 10.47 -1.45
CA LEU A 94 -16.21 10.12 -2.84
C LEU A 94 -16.70 11.16 -3.86
N LYS A 95 -17.51 12.14 -3.47
CA LYS A 95 -17.95 13.23 -4.36
C LYS A 95 -16.74 14.02 -4.89
N PRO A 96 -16.79 14.55 -6.13
CA PRO A 96 -15.73 15.42 -6.63
C PRO A 96 -15.54 16.65 -5.74
N THR A 97 -14.29 17.07 -5.54
CA THR A 97 -13.97 18.29 -4.78
C THR A 97 -14.47 19.53 -5.52
N THR A 98 -15.27 20.35 -4.82
CA THR A 98 -15.80 21.60 -5.37
C THR A 98 -14.71 22.67 -5.48
N PRO A 99 -14.87 23.70 -6.32
CA PRO A 99 -13.89 24.78 -6.43
C PRO A 99 -13.56 25.48 -5.11
N SER A 100 -14.53 25.61 -4.19
CA SER A 100 -14.32 26.25 -2.88
C SER A 100 -13.50 25.39 -1.90
N GLN A 101 -13.49 24.07 -2.09
CA GLN A 101 -12.70 23.13 -1.30
C GLN A 101 -11.26 23.01 -1.79
N ARG A 102 -10.93 23.52 -2.99
CA ARG A 102 -9.57 23.51 -3.56
C ARG A 102 -8.71 24.60 -2.94
N ASN A 103 -8.09 24.29 -1.82
CA ASN A 103 -7.35 25.24 -1.01
C ASN A 103 -5.84 24.99 -0.96
N PHE A 104 -5.31 23.92 -1.55
CA PHE A 104 -3.88 23.62 -1.53
C PHE A 104 -3.15 24.38 -2.64
N HIS A 105 -2.21 25.25 -2.27
CA HIS A 105 -1.16 25.74 -3.16
C HIS A 105 0.01 24.75 -3.17
N TRP A 106 1.02 25.06 -4.01
CA TRP A 106 2.25 24.27 -4.10
C TRP A 106 2.92 24.05 -2.73
N TRP A 107 2.82 25.01 -1.81
CA TRP A 107 3.46 24.91 -0.49
C TRP A 107 2.74 23.90 0.42
N GLU A 108 1.41 23.92 0.50
CA GLU A 108 0.66 22.93 1.29
C GLU A 108 0.93 21.52 0.76
N MET A 109 0.98 21.36 -0.56
CA MET A 109 1.31 20.08 -1.19
C MET A 109 2.76 19.65 -0.92
N ALA A 110 3.73 20.58 -0.96
CA ALA A 110 5.11 20.28 -0.59
C ALA A 110 5.26 19.94 0.90
N SER A 111 4.50 20.62 1.78
CA SER A 111 4.53 20.39 3.22
C SER A 111 3.96 19.02 3.62
N LEU A 112 3.06 18.45 2.80
CA LEU A 112 2.62 17.06 2.95
C LEU A 112 3.82 16.11 2.96
N TRP A 113 4.78 16.33 2.05
CA TRP A 113 5.98 15.51 1.97
C TRP A 113 6.89 15.65 3.19
N ILE A 114 6.94 16.82 3.82
CA ILE A 114 7.68 17.00 5.08
C ILE A 114 7.09 16.08 6.16
N GLY A 115 5.76 16.11 6.34
CA GLY A 115 5.07 15.28 7.34
C GLY A 115 5.14 13.78 7.06
N LEU A 116 5.20 13.38 5.78
CA LEU A 116 5.32 11.98 5.39
C LEU A 116 6.77 11.47 5.49
N VAL A 117 7.74 12.26 5.03
CA VAL A 117 9.16 11.86 4.96
C VAL A 117 9.79 11.78 6.34
N VAL A 118 9.49 12.74 7.22
CA VAL A 118 10.08 12.81 8.56
C VAL A 118 9.42 11.76 9.46
N GLY A 119 9.88 10.52 9.32
CA GLY A 119 9.34 9.37 10.02
C GLY A 119 10.38 8.27 10.21
N ILE A 120 10.11 7.37 11.14
CA ILE A 120 11.05 6.29 11.48
C ILE A 120 11.30 5.34 10.30
N PRO A 121 10.31 4.96 9.47
CA PRO A 121 10.58 4.10 8.31
C PRO A 121 11.52 4.74 7.28
N SER A 122 11.43 6.06 7.04
CA SER A 122 12.34 6.76 6.13
C SER A 122 13.77 6.78 6.67
N TYR A 123 13.92 6.93 7.99
CA TYR A 123 15.23 6.82 8.64
C TYR A 123 15.77 5.40 8.50
N TYR A 124 14.93 4.39 8.79
CA TYR A 124 15.31 2.98 8.69
C TYR A 124 15.71 2.60 7.26
N MET A 125 14.98 3.09 6.26
CA MET A 125 15.34 2.96 4.84
C MET A 125 16.75 3.49 4.59
N ALA A 126 17.04 4.71 5.03
CA ALA A 126 18.36 5.32 4.86
C ALA A 126 19.47 4.48 5.52
N GLY A 127 19.28 4.08 6.78
CA GLY A 127 20.23 3.25 7.52
C GLY A 127 20.43 1.86 6.91
N SER A 128 19.37 1.25 6.37
CA SER A 128 19.43 -0.09 5.77
C SER A 128 20.37 -0.18 4.56
N LEU A 129 20.49 0.88 3.75
CA LEU A 129 21.37 0.87 2.58
C LEU A 129 22.86 0.83 2.95
N VAL A 130 23.24 1.54 4.01
CA VAL A 130 24.62 1.48 4.55
C VAL A 130 24.88 0.17 5.25
N ASP A 131 23.89 -0.36 5.97
CA ASP A 131 23.99 -1.67 6.61
C ASP A 131 24.24 -2.78 5.58
N LEU A 132 23.55 -2.71 4.44
CA LEU A 132 23.76 -3.57 3.27
C LEU A 132 25.11 -3.36 2.55
N GLY A 133 25.90 -2.34 2.93
CA GLY A 133 27.28 -2.15 2.48
C GLY A 133 27.53 -0.96 1.55
N MET A 134 26.50 -0.20 1.17
CA MET A 134 26.68 1.00 0.35
C MET A 134 27.46 2.09 1.12
N ALA A 135 28.26 2.88 0.41
CA ALA A 135 28.82 4.12 0.95
C ALA A 135 27.68 5.13 1.24
N TRP A 136 27.94 6.10 2.12
CA TRP A 136 26.94 7.11 2.48
C TRP A 136 26.36 7.85 1.25
N TRP A 137 27.22 8.26 0.31
CA TRP A 137 26.80 8.99 -0.88
C TRP A 137 26.06 8.08 -1.88
N GLN A 138 26.42 6.80 -1.95
CA GLN A 138 25.72 5.80 -2.76
C GLN A 138 24.30 5.60 -2.25
N GLY A 139 24.12 5.55 -0.92
CA GLY A 139 22.81 5.50 -0.27
C GLY A 139 21.96 6.71 -0.64
N ILE A 140 22.45 7.94 -0.41
CA ILE A 140 21.74 9.17 -0.76
C ILE A 140 21.40 9.21 -2.25
N ALA A 141 22.36 8.94 -3.12
CA ALA A 141 22.15 8.94 -4.56
C ALA A 141 21.07 7.93 -4.97
N THR A 142 21.08 6.72 -4.40
CA THR A 142 20.06 5.69 -4.68
C THR A 142 18.67 6.17 -4.27
N VAL A 143 18.53 6.77 -3.08
CA VAL A 143 17.24 7.31 -2.63
C VAL A 143 16.79 8.47 -3.52
N VAL A 144 17.66 9.44 -3.81
CA VAL A 144 17.30 10.60 -4.64
C VAL A 144 16.91 10.16 -6.05
N VAL A 145 17.69 9.26 -6.68
CA VAL A 145 17.37 8.71 -8.02
C VAL A 145 16.03 7.98 -8.00
N ALA A 146 15.77 7.14 -7.01
CA ALA A 146 14.48 6.46 -6.88
C ALA A 146 13.31 7.45 -6.79
N ASN A 147 13.44 8.50 -5.98
CA ASN A 147 12.40 9.51 -5.82
C ASN A 147 12.22 10.38 -7.07
N MET A 148 13.29 10.66 -7.81
CA MET A 148 13.20 11.36 -9.10
C MET A 148 12.51 10.50 -10.16
N ILE A 149 12.78 9.19 -10.20
CA ILE A 149 12.06 8.25 -11.08
C ILE A 149 10.58 8.21 -10.69
N LEU A 150 10.28 8.09 -9.40
CA LEU A 150 8.91 8.01 -8.91
C LEU A 150 8.13 9.31 -9.08
N LEU A 151 8.80 10.47 -9.06
CA LEU A 151 8.16 11.76 -9.25
C LEU A 151 7.38 11.82 -10.57
N VAL A 152 7.84 11.12 -11.62
CA VAL A 152 7.17 11.07 -12.92
C VAL A 152 5.78 10.43 -12.82
N PRO A 153 5.62 9.13 -12.47
CA PRO A 153 4.29 8.54 -12.32
C PRO A 153 3.47 9.19 -11.21
N LEU A 154 4.09 9.72 -10.16
CA LEU A 154 3.41 10.50 -9.10
C LEU A 154 2.71 11.73 -9.68
N VAL A 155 3.41 12.58 -10.43
CA VAL A 155 2.83 13.77 -11.06
C VAL A 155 1.77 13.42 -12.09
N LEU A 156 2.02 12.39 -12.91
CA LEU A 156 1.08 11.93 -13.93
C LEU A 156 -0.22 11.39 -13.30
N THR A 157 -0.11 10.60 -12.24
CA THR A 157 -1.28 10.07 -11.53
C THR A 157 -2.02 11.18 -10.78
N GLY A 158 -1.34 12.24 -10.34
CA GLY A 158 -1.95 13.40 -9.70
C GLY A 158 -2.79 14.30 -10.61
N HIS A 159 -2.51 14.29 -11.92
CA HIS A 159 -3.20 15.13 -12.90
C HIS A 159 -4.74 14.97 -12.91
N PRO A 160 -5.33 13.76 -13.04
CA PRO A 160 -6.78 13.59 -13.00
C PRO A 160 -7.40 14.04 -11.68
N GLY A 161 -6.71 13.86 -10.55
CA GLY A 161 -7.14 14.35 -9.24
C GLY A 161 -7.35 15.87 -9.25
N THR A 162 -6.37 16.64 -9.73
CA THR A 162 -6.49 18.11 -9.81
C THR A 162 -7.44 18.58 -10.92
N LYS A 163 -7.48 17.90 -12.07
CA LYS A 163 -8.35 18.28 -13.19
C LYS A 163 -9.83 18.12 -12.80
N TYR A 164 -10.17 16.95 -12.25
CA TYR A 164 -11.56 16.56 -12.03
C TYR A 164 -12.02 16.59 -10.57
N GLY A 165 -11.10 16.74 -9.61
CA GLY A 165 -11.44 16.71 -8.18
C GLY A 165 -11.77 15.31 -7.65
N ILE A 166 -11.35 14.24 -8.34
CA ILE A 166 -11.70 12.86 -8.00
C ILE A 166 -10.60 12.15 -7.21
N SER A 167 -11.00 11.21 -6.36
CA SER A 167 -10.10 10.33 -5.60
C SER A 167 -9.57 9.15 -6.44
N PHE A 168 -8.58 8.44 -5.92
CA PHE A 168 -8.02 7.27 -6.62
C PHE A 168 -9.04 6.14 -6.85
N PRO A 169 -9.90 5.78 -5.87
CA PRO A 169 -10.94 4.77 -6.12
C PRO A 169 -11.89 5.13 -7.26
N VAL A 170 -12.19 6.42 -7.44
CA VAL A 170 -13.04 6.91 -8.54
C VAL A 170 -12.26 6.88 -9.86
N LEU A 171 -10.99 7.31 -9.86
CA LEU A 171 -10.13 7.19 -11.03
C LEU A 171 -10.03 5.73 -11.50
N ALA A 172 -9.89 4.78 -10.59
CA ALA A 172 -9.80 3.36 -10.90
C ALA A 172 -11.06 2.81 -11.63
N ARG A 173 -12.22 3.48 -11.52
CA ARG A 173 -13.44 3.11 -12.25
C ARG A 173 -13.29 3.34 -13.75
N SER A 174 -12.51 4.33 -14.17
CA SER A 174 -12.25 4.58 -15.60
C SER A 174 -11.60 3.38 -16.25
N CYS A 175 -10.56 2.83 -15.63
CA CYS A 175 -9.75 1.77 -16.22
C CYS A 175 -10.23 0.35 -15.89
N PHE A 176 -10.66 0.05 -14.65
CA PHE A 176 -11.09 -1.30 -14.26
C PHE A 176 -12.60 -1.52 -14.33
N GLY A 177 -13.38 -0.45 -14.52
CA GLY A 177 -14.84 -0.46 -14.49
C GLY A 177 -15.43 -0.16 -13.12
N ILE A 178 -16.72 0.18 -13.08
CA ILE A 178 -17.41 0.64 -11.84
C ILE A 178 -17.25 -0.37 -10.68
N ARG A 179 -17.37 -1.67 -10.97
CA ARG A 179 -17.19 -2.74 -9.96
C ARG A 179 -15.76 -3.28 -9.95
N GLY A 180 -15.09 -3.31 -11.10
CA GLY A 180 -13.72 -3.79 -11.19
C GLY A 180 -12.72 -2.90 -10.42
N ALA A 181 -13.02 -1.61 -10.24
CA ALA A 181 -12.22 -0.67 -9.44
C ALA A 181 -11.98 -1.15 -8.00
N HIS A 182 -12.84 -2.02 -7.45
CA HIS A 182 -12.62 -2.61 -6.13
C HIS A 182 -11.30 -3.39 -6.06
N VAL A 183 -10.89 -4.08 -7.14
CA VAL A 183 -9.67 -4.89 -7.16
C VAL A 183 -8.41 -4.06 -6.88
N PRO A 184 -8.05 -3.04 -7.69
CA PRO A 184 -6.85 -2.24 -7.41
C PRO A 184 -6.95 -1.46 -6.10
N THR A 185 -8.14 -1.00 -5.71
CA THR A 185 -8.32 -0.28 -4.43
C THR A 185 -8.10 -1.17 -3.23
N LEU A 186 -8.56 -2.42 -3.26
CA LEU A 186 -8.34 -3.39 -2.19
C LEU A 186 -6.89 -3.87 -2.13
N LEU A 187 -6.22 -4.07 -3.27
CA LEU A 187 -4.79 -4.38 -3.31
C LEU A 187 -3.97 -3.24 -2.68
N ARG A 188 -4.28 -1.99 -3.01
CA ARG A 188 -3.66 -0.80 -2.38
C ARG A 188 -4.00 -0.70 -0.88
N ALA A 189 -5.23 -1.02 -0.50
CA ALA A 189 -5.66 -1.02 0.90
C ALA A 189 -4.88 -2.05 1.72
N LEU A 190 -4.70 -3.25 1.16
CA LEU A 190 -3.97 -4.35 1.79
C LEU A 190 -2.53 -3.96 2.14
N VAL A 191 -1.83 -3.27 1.23
CA VAL A 191 -0.48 -2.74 1.49
C VAL A 191 -0.50 -1.68 2.58
N GLY A 192 -1.53 -0.82 2.61
CA GLY A 192 -1.74 0.16 3.67
C GLY A 192 -1.91 -0.50 5.05
N CYS A 193 -2.67 -1.60 5.15
CA CYS A 193 -2.81 -2.37 6.38
C CYS A 193 -1.46 -2.90 6.90
N GLY A 194 -0.60 -3.42 6.02
CA GLY A 194 0.72 -3.90 6.45
C GLY A 194 1.65 -2.78 6.90
N TRP A 195 1.64 -1.63 6.20
CA TRP A 195 2.35 -0.44 6.68
C TRP A 195 1.82 0.07 8.01
N TYR A 196 0.50 -0.04 8.23
CA TYR A 196 -0.10 0.26 9.53
C TYR A 196 0.48 -0.60 10.64
N GLY A 197 0.59 -1.92 10.40
CA GLY A 197 1.23 -2.84 11.35
C GLY A 197 2.69 -2.47 11.62
N ILE A 198 3.47 -2.18 10.57
CA ILE A 198 4.90 -1.82 10.68
C ILE A 198 5.10 -0.59 11.55
N GLU A 199 4.33 0.47 11.31
CA GLU A 199 4.38 1.69 12.11
C GLU A 199 3.93 1.43 13.55
N SER A 200 2.82 0.70 13.76
CA SER A 200 2.39 0.34 15.12
C SER A 200 3.45 -0.49 15.87
N TRP A 201 4.20 -1.36 15.18
CA TRP A 201 5.33 -2.11 15.75
C TRP A 201 6.45 -1.20 16.20
N ILE A 202 6.87 -0.26 15.34
CA ILE A 202 7.87 0.77 15.67
C ILE A 202 7.45 1.55 16.92
N GLY A 203 6.19 1.97 17.01
CA GLY A 203 5.67 2.62 18.22
C GLY A 203 5.72 1.72 19.45
N GLY A 204 5.43 0.43 19.29
CA GLY A 204 5.57 -0.59 20.33
C GLY A 204 7.01 -0.76 20.83
N GLU A 205 8.00 -0.76 19.93
CA GLU A 205 9.42 -0.81 20.29
C GLU A 205 9.83 0.39 21.15
N ALA A 206 9.26 1.58 20.88
CA ALA A 206 9.49 2.75 21.72
C ALA A 206 8.94 2.58 23.14
N ILE A 207 7.76 1.97 23.29
CA ILE A 207 7.21 1.62 24.62
C ILE A 207 8.07 0.54 25.29
N PHE A 208 8.56 -0.45 24.54
CA PHE A 208 9.40 -1.49 25.11
C PHE A 208 10.72 -0.92 25.68
N LEU A 209 11.34 0.04 24.98
CA LEU A 209 12.56 0.69 25.46
C LEU A 209 12.39 1.40 26.81
N LEU A 210 11.19 1.93 27.06
CA LEU A 210 10.84 2.59 28.33
C LEU A 210 10.80 1.67 29.52
N LEU A 211 10.57 0.38 29.29
CA LEU A 211 10.36 -0.54 30.38
C LEU A 211 11.63 -0.60 31.25
N PRO A 212 11.48 -0.63 32.59
CA PRO A 212 12.59 -0.88 33.50
C PRO A 212 13.35 -2.14 33.11
N ASN A 213 14.67 -2.14 33.31
CA ASN A 213 15.51 -3.30 33.00
C ASN A 213 15.06 -4.57 33.74
N SER A 214 14.47 -4.44 34.94
CA SER A 214 13.88 -5.55 35.67
C SER A 214 12.76 -6.26 34.91
N ILE A 215 11.91 -5.51 34.21
CA ILE A 215 10.82 -6.07 33.38
C ILE A 215 11.41 -6.64 32.09
N LYS A 216 12.37 -5.94 31.47
CA LYS A 216 13.04 -6.39 30.24
C LYS A 216 13.88 -7.66 30.44
N GLN A 217 14.32 -7.96 31.66
CA GLN A 217 15.03 -9.20 32.00
C GLN A 217 14.10 -10.33 32.46
N SER A 218 12.79 -10.11 32.49
CA SER A 218 11.83 -11.14 32.85
C SER A 218 11.73 -12.24 31.79
N SER A 219 11.17 -13.39 32.17
CA SER A 219 10.90 -14.50 31.25
C SER A 219 9.96 -14.11 30.10
N PHE A 220 9.16 -13.04 30.26
CA PHE A 220 8.27 -12.53 29.22
C PHE A 220 8.99 -11.81 28.08
N SER A 221 10.28 -11.52 28.23
CA SER A 221 11.14 -11.00 27.16
C SER A 221 11.77 -12.11 26.31
N GLN A 222 11.56 -13.39 26.67
CA GLN A 222 12.07 -14.49 25.88
C GLN A 222 11.25 -14.65 24.60
N LEU A 223 11.95 -14.97 23.51
CA LEU A 223 11.34 -15.22 22.21
C LEU A 223 10.39 -16.42 22.29
N LEU A 224 9.13 -16.22 21.93
CA LEU A 224 8.20 -17.32 21.69
C LEU A 224 8.29 -17.74 20.22
N PRO A 225 8.75 -18.97 19.88
CA PRO A 225 8.97 -19.37 18.49
C PRO A 225 7.72 -19.26 17.60
N TRP A 226 6.54 -19.63 18.13
CA TRP A 226 5.29 -19.56 17.37
C TRP A 226 4.83 -18.11 17.09
N LEU A 227 5.08 -17.20 18.05
CA LEU A 227 4.75 -15.78 17.91
C LEU A 227 5.76 -15.07 17.00
N GLY A 228 7.04 -15.48 17.08
CA GLY A 228 8.16 -14.86 16.36
C GLY A 228 8.70 -13.59 17.03
N THR A 229 8.22 -13.24 18.22
CA THR A 229 8.70 -12.14 19.09
C THR A 229 8.47 -12.50 20.56
N SER A 230 8.90 -11.66 21.50
CA SER A 230 8.63 -11.85 22.93
C SER A 230 7.21 -11.41 23.30
N PRO A 231 6.54 -12.06 24.27
CA PRO A 231 5.27 -11.61 24.83
C PRO A 231 5.27 -10.15 25.25
N LEU A 232 6.38 -9.68 25.82
CA LEU A 232 6.51 -8.32 26.32
C LEU A 232 6.54 -7.29 25.19
N GLU A 233 7.35 -7.52 24.15
CA GLU A 233 7.37 -6.66 22.96
C GLU A 233 6.01 -6.66 22.25
N PHE A 234 5.36 -7.82 22.14
CA PHE A 234 4.01 -7.92 21.58
C PHE A 234 2.98 -7.15 22.41
N ALA A 235 3.06 -7.19 23.74
CA ALA A 235 2.19 -6.41 24.62
C ALA A 235 2.41 -4.90 24.44
N CYS A 236 3.66 -4.44 24.31
CA CYS A 236 3.98 -3.05 24.00
C CYS A 236 3.42 -2.63 22.63
N PHE A 237 3.52 -3.50 21.63
CA PHE A 237 2.88 -3.32 20.33
C PHE A 237 1.37 -3.16 20.44
N ILE A 238 0.67 -4.06 21.14
CA ILE A 238 -0.79 -3.97 21.33
C ILE A 238 -1.18 -2.71 22.12
N ALA A 239 -0.36 -2.29 23.09
CA ALA A 239 -0.59 -1.05 23.82
C ALA A 239 -0.50 0.18 22.89
N PHE A 240 0.56 0.28 22.07
CA PHE A 240 0.71 1.37 21.12
C PHE A 240 -0.38 1.36 20.04
N TRP A 241 -0.66 0.17 19.48
CA TRP A 241 -1.75 -0.06 18.54
C TRP A 241 -3.09 0.44 19.07
N SER A 242 -3.39 0.17 20.35
CA SER A 242 -4.63 0.60 21.00
C SER A 242 -4.71 2.13 21.11
N VAL A 243 -3.60 2.78 21.48
CA VAL A 243 -3.51 4.24 21.54
C VAL A 243 -3.73 4.85 20.16
N GLN A 244 -3.07 4.30 19.14
CA GLN A 244 -3.17 4.78 17.77
C GLN A 244 -4.59 4.62 17.22
N LEU A 245 -5.23 3.48 17.46
CA LEU A 245 -6.62 3.25 17.10
C LEU A 245 -7.58 4.23 17.81
N ALA A 246 -7.33 4.53 19.09
CA ALA A 246 -8.13 5.51 19.84
C ALA A 246 -8.02 6.93 19.26
N VAL A 247 -6.84 7.33 18.80
CA VAL A 247 -6.64 8.62 18.09
C VAL A 247 -7.42 8.62 16.78
N VAL A 248 -7.31 7.57 15.98
CA VAL A 248 -8.04 7.44 14.71
C VAL A 248 -9.56 7.46 14.92
N TRP A 249 -10.04 6.89 16.03
CA TRP A 249 -11.48 6.85 16.34
C TRP A 249 -12.09 8.24 16.53
N LYS A 250 -11.29 9.24 16.96
CA LYS A 250 -11.73 10.64 17.06
C LYS A 250 -12.06 11.27 15.70
N GLY A 251 -11.65 10.65 14.59
CA GLY A 251 -11.98 11.08 13.23
C GLY A 251 -11.00 12.08 12.64
N MET A 252 -11.25 12.50 11.40
CA MET A 252 -10.34 13.29 10.56
C MET A 252 -9.99 14.69 11.12
N GLU A 253 -10.88 15.33 11.88
CA GLU A 253 -10.63 16.66 12.45
C GLU A 253 -9.49 16.64 13.48
N GLY A 254 -9.52 15.68 14.42
CA GLY A 254 -8.45 15.53 15.41
C GLY A 254 -7.11 15.12 14.81
N ILE A 255 -7.13 14.43 13.67
CA ILE A 255 -5.94 14.04 12.91
C ILE A 255 -5.27 15.28 12.30
N ARG A 256 -6.06 16.14 11.66
CA ARG A 256 -5.58 17.36 11.01
C ARG A 256 -4.93 18.32 12.00
N ASP A 257 -5.51 18.45 13.20
CA ASP A 257 -4.93 19.26 14.26
C ASP A 257 -3.61 18.67 14.76
N LEU A 258 -3.54 17.35 14.95
CA LEU A 258 -2.30 16.69 15.37
C LEU A 258 -1.17 16.88 14.33
N GLU A 259 -1.47 16.72 13.04
CA GLU A 259 -0.50 16.88 11.95
C GLU A 259 0.09 18.30 11.90
N LYS A 260 -0.75 19.32 12.09
CA LYS A 260 -0.33 20.74 12.04
C LYS A 260 0.80 21.06 13.01
N TYR A 261 0.77 20.49 14.21
CA TYR A 261 1.79 20.72 15.23
C TYR A 261 2.96 19.73 15.15
N SER A 262 2.75 18.57 14.54
CA SER A 262 3.75 17.50 14.55
C SER A 262 4.93 17.79 13.63
N ALA A 263 4.71 18.33 12.43
CA ALA A 263 5.81 18.57 11.49
C ALA A 263 6.93 19.48 12.05
N PRO A 264 6.64 20.65 12.66
CA PRO A 264 7.68 21.48 13.30
C PRO A 264 8.41 20.75 14.43
N ILE A 265 7.69 20.01 15.29
CA ILE A 265 8.28 19.26 16.41
C ILE A 265 9.27 18.22 15.88
N LEU A 266 8.88 17.46 14.86
CA LEU A 266 9.71 16.39 14.29
C LEU A 266 10.96 16.94 13.60
N ILE A 267 10.86 18.08 12.91
CA ILE A 267 12.03 18.76 12.33
C ILE A 267 13.00 19.18 13.44
N ILE A 268 12.49 19.78 14.52
CA ILE A 268 13.32 20.20 15.66
C ILE A 268 14.03 19.00 16.29
N LEU A 269 13.29 17.92 16.60
CA LEU A 269 13.87 16.72 17.20
C LEU A 269 14.91 16.06 16.30
N THR A 270 14.64 15.97 15.00
CA THR A 270 15.58 15.45 14.00
C THR A 270 16.84 16.31 13.92
N SER A 271 16.68 17.64 13.96
CA SER A 271 17.81 18.57 13.93
C SER A 271 18.67 18.46 15.19
N ILE A 272 18.06 18.31 16.37
CA ILE A 272 18.76 18.06 17.64
C ILE A 272 19.57 16.77 17.55
N LEU A 273 18.97 15.69 17.03
CA LEU A 273 19.65 14.40 16.86
C LEU A 273 20.86 14.51 15.93
N LEU A 274 20.73 15.25 14.82
CA LEU A 274 21.84 15.50 13.89
C LEU A 274 22.97 16.30 14.55
N ILE A 275 22.64 17.38 15.26
CA ILE A 275 23.63 18.21 15.97
C ILE A 275 24.35 17.38 17.04
N TRP A 276 23.62 16.56 17.79
CA TRP A 276 24.19 15.64 18.76
C TRP A 276 25.19 14.67 18.11
N ALA A 277 24.79 14.04 17.00
CA ALA A 277 25.64 13.10 16.28
C ALA A 277 26.90 13.77 15.71
N TYR A 278 26.76 14.99 15.19
CA TYR A 278 27.86 15.81 14.70
C TYR A 278 28.88 16.12 15.81
N VAL A 279 28.40 16.61 16.96
CA VAL A 279 29.27 16.97 18.09
C VAL A 279 29.96 15.74 18.67
N LYS A 280 29.22 14.63 18.86
CA LYS A 280 29.77 13.41 19.47
C LYS A 280 30.71 12.63 18.56
N ALA A 281 30.55 12.72 17.24
CA ALA A 281 31.48 12.12 16.28
C ALA A 281 32.65 13.03 15.88
N ASN A 282 32.76 14.23 16.50
CA ASN A 282 33.78 15.24 16.18
C ASN A 282 33.74 15.69 14.70
N GLY A 283 32.51 15.86 14.18
CA GLY A 283 32.24 16.28 12.80
C GLY A 283 31.73 15.15 11.89
N LEU A 284 31.59 15.45 10.60
CA LEU A 284 31.14 14.50 9.57
C LEU A 284 32.31 13.75 8.91
N GLY A 285 33.55 13.98 9.33
CA GLY A 285 34.74 13.46 8.66
C GLY A 285 34.76 11.94 8.53
N HIS A 286 34.30 11.22 9.57
CA HIS A 286 34.19 9.75 9.52
C HIS A 286 33.15 9.29 8.51
N MET A 287 31.97 9.92 8.46
CA MET A 287 30.97 9.61 7.45
C MET A 287 31.54 9.79 6.04
N LEU A 288 32.23 10.91 5.81
CA LEU A 288 32.81 11.22 4.52
C LEU A 288 33.92 10.23 4.11
N SER A 289 34.59 9.58 5.07
CA SER A 289 35.63 8.58 4.82
C SER A 289 35.11 7.14 4.69
N LEU A 290 33.83 6.88 5.00
CA LEU A 290 33.21 5.56 4.79
C LEU A 290 33.11 5.25 3.29
N SER A 291 33.99 4.35 2.85
CA SER A 291 33.99 3.76 1.52
C SER A 291 33.02 2.59 1.44
N SER A 292 32.61 2.26 0.22
CA SER A 292 31.71 1.12 -0.03
C SER A 292 32.37 -0.17 0.43
N ARG A 293 31.63 -1.03 1.13
CA ARG A 293 32.09 -2.39 1.50
C ARG A 293 31.86 -3.40 0.37
N LEU A 294 31.30 -2.95 -0.75
CA LEU A 294 30.90 -3.77 -1.88
C LEU A 294 31.92 -3.63 -3.02
N SER A 295 32.25 -4.76 -3.64
CA SER A 295 32.89 -4.75 -4.96
C SER A 295 31.93 -4.19 -6.03
N SER A 296 32.45 -3.78 -7.20
CA SER A 296 31.59 -3.24 -8.26
C SER A 296 30.47 -4.18 -8.70
N PRO A 297 30.69 -5.51 -8.88
CA PRO A 297 29.60 -6.44 -9.22
C PRO A 297 28.56 -6.60 -8.10
N GLU A 298 29.01 -6.63 -6.84
CA GLU A 298 28.12 -6.71 -5.67
C GLU A 298 27.27 -5.45 -5.54
N PHE A 299 27.85 -4.28 -5.80
CA PHE A 299 27.13 -3.01 -5.80
C PHE A 299 25.97 -3.03 -6.80
N TRP A 300 26.21 -3.42 -8.06
CA TRP A 300 25.14 -3.43 -9.07
C TRP A 300 24.06 -4.48 -8.75
N SER A 301 24.46 -5.62 -8.18
CA SER A 301 23.52 -6.66 -7.72
C SER A 301 22.63 -6.17 -6.57
N LEU A 302 23.16 -5.29 -5.70
CA LEU A 302 22.42 -4.65 -4.61
C LEU A 302 21.59 -3.45 -5.10
N PHE A 303 22.13 -2.66 -6.04
CA PHE A 303 21.60 -1.37 -6.45
C PHE A 303 20.20 -1.47 -7.05
N PHE A 304 19.96 -2.37 -8.02
CA PHE A 304 18.64 -2.46 -8.67
C PHE A 304 17.52 -2.89 -7.72
N PRO A 305 17.70 -3.91 -6.86
CA PRO A 305 16.74 -4.22 -5.79
C PRO A 305 16.53 -3.07 -4.81
N SER A 306 17.59 -2.40 -4.36
CA SER A 306 17.49 -1.26 -3.44
C SER A 306 16.79 -0.06 -4.08
N LEU A 307 17.06 0.23 -5.34
CA LEU A 307 16.38 1.28 -6.12
C LEU A 307 14.89 0.96 -6.24
N THR A 308 14.55 -0.29 -6.58
CA THR A 308 13.16 -0.76 -6.67
C THR A 308 12.46 -0.63 -5.33
N ALA A 309 13.10 -1.04 -4.23
CA ALA A 309 12.54 -0.90 -2.89
C ALA A 309 12.27 0.57 -2.51
N ASN A 310 13.17 1.49 -2.87
CA ASN A 310 13.00 2.92 -2.62
C ASN A 310 11.88 3.54 -3.47
N ILE A 311 11.74 3.15 -4.74
CA ILE A 311 10.58 3.55 -5.57
C ILE A 311 9.30 3.03 -4.93
N SER A 312 9.32 1.78 -4.47
CA SER A 312 8.17 1.09 -3.91
C SER A 312 7.71 1.68 -2.58
N PHE A 313 8.65 2.17 -1.77
CA PHE A 313 8.39 2.83 -0.49
C PHE A 313 7.31 3.91 -0.61
N TRP A 314 7.35 4.69 -1.70
CA TRP A 314 6.38 5.76 -1.97
C TRP A 314 5.37 5.42 -3.08
N ALA A 315 5.45 4.23 -3.70
CA ALA A 315 4.54 3.82 -4.77
C ALA A 315 3.08 3.75 -4.31
N THR A 316 2.84 3.41 -3.04
CA THR A 316 1.50 3.42 -2.43
C THR A 316 0.87 4.81 -2.54
N ILE A 317 1.60 5.83 -2.09
CA ILE A 317 1.18 7.24 -2.15
C ILE A 317 1.12 7.72 -3.60
N ALA A 318 2.05 7.31 -4.46
CA ALA A 318 2.02 7.70 -5.86
C ALA A 318 0.76 7.24 -6.59
N LEU A 319 0.24 6.05 -6.29
CA LEU A 319 -1.04 5.59 -6.82
C LEU A 319 -2.21 6.39 -6.30
N ASN A 320 -2.27 6.63 -4.99
CA ASN A 320 -3.40 7.30 -4.35
C ASN A 320 -3.24 8.81 -4.18
N ILE A 321 -2.25 9.42 -4.85
CA ILE A 321 -2.03 10.86 -4.84
C ILE A 321 -3.25 11.69 -5.29
N PRO A 322 -4.19 11.20 -6.14
CA PRO A 322 -5.45 11.89 -6.41
C PRO A 322 -6.27 12.23 -5.17
N ASP A 323 -6.14 11.44 -4.10
CA ASP A 323 -6.83 11.69 -2.82
C ASP A 323 -6.38 13.02 -2.19
N PHE A 324 -5.16 13.48 -2.50
CA PHE A 324 -4.61 14.75 -2.05
C PHE A 324 -4.68 15.82 -3.15
N THR A 325 -4.34 15.49 -4.40
CA THR A 325 -4.27 16.47 -5.49
C THR A 325 -5.64 16.98 -5.94
N ARG A 326 -6.73 16.28 -5.58
CA ARG A 326 -8.11 16.80 -5.70
C ARG A 326 -8.37 18.10 -4.95
N PHE A 327 -7.56 18.42 -3.94
CA PHE A 327 -7.63 19.69 -3.19
C PHE A 327 -6.70 20.78 -3.73
N ALA A 328 -5.87 20.48 -4.73
CA ALA A 328 -4.97 21.46 -5.34
C ALA A 328 -5.72 22.50 -6.18
N LYS A 329 -5.27 23.76 -6.12
CA LYS A 329 -5.84 24.87 -6.89
C LYS A 329 -5.56 24.76 -8.38
N THR A 330 -4.32 24.41 -8.75
CA THR A 330 -3.89 24.34 -10.15
C THR A 330 -3.01 23.13 -10.42
N GLN A 331 -2.90 22.73 -11.70
CA GLN A 331 -1.94 21.71 -12.12
C GLN A 331 -0.49 22.12 -11.84
N ARG A 332 -0.19 23.42 -11.91
CA ARG A 332 1.14 23.92 -11.55
C ARG A 332 1.42 23.70 -10.06
N ASP A 333 0.44 23.96 -9.20
CA ASP A 333 0.58 23.75 -7.75
C ASP A 333 0.85 22.29 -7.41
N GLN A 334 0.13 21.33 -8.02
CA GLN A 334 0.40 19.92 -7.77
C GLN A 334 1.81 19.53 -8.27
N ILE A 335 2.20 19.92 -9.50
CA ILE A 335 3.50 19.55 -10.07
C ILE A 335 4.66 20.07 -9.21
N ILE A 336 4.63 21.36 -8.85
CA ILE A 336 5.68 21.97 -8.03
C ILE A 336 5.66 21.38 -6.61
N GLY A 337 4.47 21.17 -6.04
CA GLY A 337 4.33 20.56 -4.72
C GLY A 337 4.92 19.17 -4.62
N GLN A 338 4.70 18.31 -5.64
CA GLN A 338 5.25 16.95 -5.66
C GLN A 338 6.78 16.93 -5.76
N ALA A 339 7.41 17.96 -6.35
CA ALA A 339 8.87 18.07 -6.38
C ALA A 339 9.50 18.21 -4.96
N GLY A 340 8.68 18.49 -3.94
CA GLY A 340 9.10 18.41 -2.54
C GLY A 340 9.58 17.03 -2.12
N LEU A 341 9.03 15.94 -2.68
CA LEU A 341 9.40 14.56 -2.32
C LEU A 341 10.91 14.30 -2.44
N PRO A 342 11.54 14.37 -3.63
CA PRO A 342 12.97 14.06 -3.77
C PRO A 342 13.86 14.98 -2.94
N ILE A 343 13.47 16.25 -2.74
CA ILE A 343 14.22 17.24 -1.97
C ILE A 343 14.21 16.87 -0.49
N PHE A 344 13.03 16.72 0.10
CA PHE A 344 12.90 16.44 1.53
C PHE A 344 13.36 15.02 1.86
N MET A 345 13.05 14.03 1.01
CA MET A 345 13.52 12.66 1.18
C MET A 345 15.05 12.57 1.09
N GLY A 346 15.67 13.27 0.13
CA GLY A 346 17.13 13.34 0.03
C GLY A 346 17.77 13.98 1.27
N ALA A 347 17.21 15.10 1.74
CA ALA A 347 17.69 15.78 2.94
C ALA A 347 17.55 14.91 4.20
N PHE A 348 16.39 14.28 4.40
CA PHE A 348 16.16 13.41 5.57
C PHE A 348 17.00 12.14 5.51
N THR A 349 17.23 11.58 4.32
CA THR A 349 18.14 10.45 4.09
C THR A 349 19.56 10.81 4.49
N PHE A 350 20.04 12.00 4.13
CA PHE A 350 21.33 12.50 4.60
C PHE A 350 21.40 12.55 6.12
N VAL A 351 20.36 13.06 6.79
CA VAL A 351 20.32 13.07 8.26
C VAL A 351 20.41 11.66 8.83
N GLY A 352 19.58 10.73 8.34
CA GLY A 352 19.59 9.34 8.80
C GLY A 352 20.95 8.68 8.64
N LEU A 353 21.62 8.91 7.52
CA LEU A 353 22.94 8.39 7.22
C LEU A 353 24.04 9.03 8.05
N ALA A 354 24.01 10.36 8.23
CA ALA A 354 24.98 11.07 9.05
C ALA A 354 24.92 10.59 10.50
N VAL A 355 23.71 10.50 11.06
CA VAL A 355 23.52 10.00 12.42
C VAL A 355 23.94 8.52 12.52
N THR A 356 23.51 7.66 11.60
CA THR A 356 23.87 6.23 11.58
C THR A 356 25.38 6.04 11.46
N SER A 357 26.06 6.77 10.59
CA SER A 357 27.51 6.70 10.46
C SER A 357 28.25 7.16 11.72
N SER A 358 27.76 8.22 12.38
CA SER A 358 28.32 8.69 13.65
C SER A 358 28.26 7.61 14.74
N THR A 359 27.29 6.68 14.70
CA THR A 359 27.20 5.61 15.70
C THR A 359 28.42 4.69 15.72
N THR A 360 29.08 4.48 14.58
CA THR A 360 30.34 3.72 14.52
C THR A 360 31.45 4.41 15.32
N VAL A 361 31.54 5.73 15.24
CA VAL A 361 32.52 6.52 16.01
C VAL A 361 32.17 6.55 17.49
N ILE A 362 30.89 6.70 17.82
CA ILE A 362 30.41 6.93 19.18
C ILE A 362 30.35 5.61 19.98
N PHE A 363 29.89 4.53 19.35
CA PHE A 363 29.58 3.25 20.00
C PHE A 363 30.38 2.07 19.46
N GLY A 364 31.21 2.26 18.42
CA GLY A 364 32.03 1.20 17.83
C GLY A 364 31.29 0.26 16.86
N GLN A 365 30.01 0.50 16.59
CA GLN A 365 29.18 -0.32 15.69
C GLN A 365 28.12 0.52 14.99
N VAL A 366 27.67 0.06 13.82
CA VAL A 366 26.58 0.70 13.06
C VAL A 366 25.24 0.39 13.73
N ILE A 367 24.47 1.43 14.04
CA ILE A 367 23.10 1.32 14.56
C ILE A 367 22.15 2.01 13.60
N SER A 368 21.57 1.23 12.68
CA SER A 368 20.64 1.72 11.65
C SER A 368 19.22 1.95 12.16
N ASN A 369 18.83 1.33 13.28
CA ASN A 369 17.52 1.54 13.88
C ASN A 369 17.57 2.75 14.84
N PRO A 370 16.83 3.84 14.56
CA PRO A 370 16.85 5.05 15.38
C PRO A 370 16.28 4.83 16.78
N ILE A 371 15.38 3.86 16.96
CA ILE A 371 14.81 3.50 18.25
C ILE A 371 15.91 2.90 19.13
N GLN A 372 16.65 1.92 18.61
CA GLN A 372 17.79 1.33 19.31
C GLN A 372 18.89 2.35 19.59
N LEU A 373 19.16 3.26 18.66
CA LEU A 373 20.11 4.36 18.85
C LEU A 373 19.71 5.21 20.06
N LEU A 374 18.46 5.68 20.11
CA LEU A 374 17.98 6.51 21.22
C LEU A 374 18.06 5.77 22.57
N GLY A 375 17.79 4.45 22.57
CA GLY A 375 18.00 3.61 23.75
C GLY A 375 19.47 3.51 24.19
N ARG A 376 20.43 3.61 23.27
CA ARG A 376 21.88 3.58 23.54
C ARG A 376 22.43 4.92 24.00
N ILE A 377 21.89 6.04 23.53
CA ILE A 377 22.29 7.38 24.02
C ILE A 377 22.05 7.46 25.53
N GLY A 378 20.91 6.93 25.99
CA GLY A 378 20.56 6.87 27.39
C GLY A 378 20.28 8.23 28.04
N GLY A 379 19.92 8.19 29.32
CA GLY A 379 19.54 9.36 30.12
C GLY A 379 18.03 9.60 30.12
N PHE A 380 17.48 9.94 31.29
CA PHE A 380 16.04 10.09 31.52
C PHE A 380 15.37 11.05 30.53
N THR A 381 15.96 12.24 30.33
CA THR A 381 15.45 13.27 29.42
C THR A 381 15.48 12.82 27.96
N THR A 382 16.59 12.22 27.50
CA THR A 382 16.72 11.70 26.13
C THR A 382 15.71 10.61 25.86
N THR A 383 15.54 9.68 26.81
CA THR A 383 14.56 8.61 26.72
C THR A 383 13.16 9.21 26.55
N ILE A 384 12.73 10.13 27.41
CA ILE A 384 11.41 10.79 27.31
C ILE A 384 11.22 11.49 25.96
N LEU A 385 12.19 12.28 25.52
CA LEU A 385 12.13 12.99 24.24
C LEU A 385 12.07 12.02 23.06
N ALA A 386 12.81 10.91 23.11
CA ALA A 386 12.79 9.86 22.11
C ALA A 386 11.40 9.25 21.96
N ILE A 387 10.72 8.92 23.06
CA ILE A 387 9.39 8.30 23.00
C ILE A 387 8.37 9.29 22.51
N LEU A 388 8.38 10.53 23.02
CA LEU A 388 7.43 11.54 22.58
C LEU A 388 7.63 11.82 21.09
N GLY A 389 8.88 11.93 20.64
CA GLY A 389 9.23 12.10 19.24
C GLY A 389 8.80 10.93 18.36
N ILE A 390 9.20 9.70 18.72
CA ILE A 390 8.87 8.48 17.95
C ILE A 390 7.37 8.26 17.94
N SER A 391 6.70 8.37 19.10
CA SER A 391 5.25 8.17 19.20
C SER A 391 4.51 9.21 18.38
N LEU A 392 4.91 10.48 18.44
CA LEU A 392 4.31 11.54 17.64
C LEU A 392 4.51 11.27 16.14
N ALA A 393 5.74 11.00 15.70
CA ALA A 393 6.06 10.68 14.31
C ALA A 393 5.23 9.50 13.79
N THR A 394 5.25 8.41 14.54
CA THR A 394 4.58 7.16 14.19
C THR A 394 3.07 7.36 14.14
N ILE A 395 2.48 8.07 15.10
CA ILE A 395 1.04 8.34 15.09
C ILE A 395 0.68 9.20 13.88
N THR A 396 1.40 10.29 13.62
CA THR A 396 1.04 11.20 12.51
C THR A 396 1.22 10.57 11.15
N THR A 397 2.37 9.93 10.90
CA THR A 397 2.67 9.31 9.60
C THR A 397 1.72 8.15 9.32
N ASN A 398 1.48 7.29 10.31
CA ASN A 398 0.67 6.10 10.10
C ASN A 398 -0.80 6.45 9.79
N ILE A 399 -1.34 7.46 10.45
CA ILE A 399 -2.71 7.90 10.20
C ILE A 399 -2.83 8.47 8.78
N ALA A 400 -1.96 9.42 8.42
CA ALA A 400 -2.00 10.09 7.12
C ALA A 400 -1.79 9.11 5.94
N ALA A 401 -0.76 8.27 6.03
CA ALA A 401 -0.30 7.44 4.91
C ALA A 401 -1.04 6.10 4.79
N ASN A 402 -1.39 5.50 5.92
CA ASN A 402 -1.72 4.07 5.97
C ASN A 402 -3.15 3.77 6.45
N VAL A 403 -3.85 4.73 7.06
CA VAL A 403 -5.27 4.55 7.45
C VAL A 403 -6.22 5.10 6.40
N VAL A 404 -5.93 6.28 5.85
CA VAL A 404 -6.86 6.99 4.95
C VAL A 404 -7.18 6.17 3.70
N ALA A 405 -6.16 5.66 3.01
CA ALA A 405 -6.37 4.93 1.76
C ALA A 405 -7.16 3.62 1.96
N PRO A 406 -6.82 2.74 2.93
CA PRO A 406 -7.63 1.55 3.20
C PRO A 406 -9.05 1.86 3.66
N ALA A 407 -9.24 2.87 4.51
CA ALA A 407 -10.57 3.27 4.94
C ALA A 407 -11.42 3.73 3.74
N ASN A 408 -10.88 4.58 2.87
CA ASN A 408 -11.56 5.04 1.66
C ASN A 408 -11.85 3.89 0.68
N ALA A 409 -10.93 2.93 0.55
CA ALA A 409 -11.15 1.77 -0.31
C ALA A 409 -12.30 0.88 0.18
N LEU A 410 -12.40 0.65 1.50
CA LEU A 410 -13.48 -0.13 2.11
C LEU A 410 -14.83 0.60 2.05
N VAL A 411 -14.82 1.91 2.25
CA VAL A 411 -15.99 2.77 2.05
C VAL A 411 -16.44 2.72 0.59
N ASN A 412 -15.51 2.78 -0.37
CA ASN A 412 -15.82 2.63 -1.79
C ASN A 412 -16.37 1.23 -2.13
N LEU A 413 -15.90 0.18 -1.46
CA LEU A 413 -16.39 -1.20 -1.65
C LEU A 413 -17.84 -1.37 -1.23
N SER A 414 -18.20 -0.84 -0.06
CA SER A 414 -19.57 -0.93 0.45
C SER A 414 -19.87 0.26 1.37
N PRO A 415 -20.39 1.36 0.81
CA PRO A 415 -20.72 2.57 1.57
C PRO A 415 -21.77 2.32 2.66
N SER A 416 -22.65 1.31 2.48
CA SER A 416 -23.67 0.94 3.45
C SER A 416 -23.12 0.19 4.67
N LEU A 417 -21.97 -0.49 4.53
CA LEU A 417 -21.38 -1.31 5.60
C LEU A 417 -20.24 -0.58 6.31
N PHE A 418 -19.41 0.14 5.56
CA PHE A 418 -18.21 0.77 6.08
C PHE A 418 -18.36 2.28 6.22
N THR A 419 -18.09 2.76 7.43
CA THR A 419 -17.75 4.16 7.69
C THR A 419 -16.23 4.29 7.80
N PHE A 420 -15.69 5.50 7.75
CA PHE A 420 -14.25 5.74 7.97
C PHE A 420 -13.73 5.04 9.23
N ARG A 421 -14.46 5.14 10.36
CA ARG A 421 -14.10 4.47 11.63
C ARG A 421 -14.07 2.95 11.52
N ARG A 422 -15.06 2.34 10.85
CA ARG A 422 -15.09 0.88 10.64
C ARG A 422 -13.97 0.43 9.70
N GLY A 423 -13.68 1.20 8.65
CA GLY A 423 -12.57 0.95 7.74
C GLY A 423 -11.22 1.02 8.46
N ALA A 424 -11.03 2.02 9.31
CA ALA A 424 -9.86 2.16 10.16
C ALA A 424 -9.68 0.98 11.13
N LEU A 425 -10.76 0.51 11.77
CA LEU A 425 -10.69 -0.66 12.65
C LEU A 425 -10.23 -1.91 11.90
N LEU A 426 -10.81 -2.18 10.72
CA LEU A 426 -10.40 -3.34 9.92
C LEU A 426 -8.94 -3.22 9.46
N THR A 427 -8.50 -2.02 9.09
CA THR A 427 -7.11 -1.72 8.74
C THR A 427 -6.17 -2.06 9.90
N ALA A 428 -6.55 -1.61 11.11
CA ALA A 428 -5.77 -1.85 12.32
C ALA A 428 -5.68 -3.34 12.66
N LEU A 429 -6.77 -4.09 12.54
CA LEU A 429 -6.80 -5.54 12.78
C LEU A 429 -5.98 -6.31 11.75
N LEU A 430 -6.11 -5.98 10.47
CA LEU A 430 -5.32 -6.60 9.41
C LEU A 430 -3.83 -6.29 9.57
N GLY A 431 -3.47 -5.11 10.08
CA GLY A 431 -2.07 -4.77 10.39
C GLY A 431 -1.42 -5.73 11.39
N ILE A 432 -2.18 -6.29 12.35
CA ILE A 432 -1.68 -7.34 13.26
C ILE A 432 -1.43 -8.64 12.47
N ALA A 433 -2.35 -9.01 11.57
CA ALA A 433 -2.26 -10.23 10.78
C ALA A 433 -1.04 -10.25 9.82
N PHE A 434 -0.52 -9.09 9.43
CA PHE A 434 0.71 -8.96 8.64
C PHE A 434 1.99 -9.32 9.41
N GLN A 435 1.92 -9.49 10.73
CA GLN A 435 3.06 -9.85 11.59
C GLN A 435 4.29 -8.94 11.37
N PRO A 436 4.15 -7.62 11.58
CA PRO A 436 5.19 -6.62 11.25
C PRO A 436 6.54 -6.89 11.92
N TRP A 437 6.56 -7.48 13.11
CA TRP A 437 7.79 -7.87 13.81
C TRP A 437 8.66 -8.86 13.02
N ARG A 438 8.05 -9.71 12.19
CA ARG A 438 8.80 -10.61 11.29
C ARG A 438 9.39 -9.86 10.12
N LEU A 439 8.64 -8.88 9.58
CA LEU A 439 9.07 -8.06 8.44
C LEU A 439 10.26 -7.15 8.80
N LEU A 440 10.29 -6.60 10.01
CA LEU A 440 11.34 -5.70 10.50
C LEU A 440 12.54 -6.40 11.16
N LYS A 441 12.55 -7.73 11.25
CA LYS A 441 13.63 -8.49 11.90
C LYS A 441 15.01 -8.26 11.26
N SER A 442 15.06 -7.96 9.97
CA SER A 442 16.29 -7.64 9.24
C SER A 442 16.03 -6.64 8.12
N SER A 443 17.07 -5.90 7.74
CA SER A 443 17.02 -5.01 6.57
C SER A 443 16.73 -5.77 5.28
N GLU A 444 17.19 -7.03 5.14
CA GLU A 444 16.84 -7.87 3.98
C GLU A 444 15.34 -8.15 3.90
N SER A 445 14.73 -8.54 5.02
CA SER A 445 13.29 -8.81 5.08
C SER A 445 12.48 -7.55 4.75
N PHE A 446 12.87 -6.40 5.31
CA PHE A 446 12.22 -5.14 5.02
C PHE A 446 12.36 -4.74 3.53
N VAL A 447 13.57 -4.77 2.97
CA VAL A 447 13.82 -4.30 1.61
C VAL A 447 13.28 -5.29 0.57
N TYR A 448 13.63 -6.57 0.66
CA TYR A 448 13.35 -7.54 -0.41
C TYR A 448 12.03 -8.28 -0.25
N THR A 449 11.54 -8.48 0.98
CA THR A 449 10.27 -9.21 1.18
C THR A 449 9.11 -8.25 1.20
N TRP A 450 9.21 -7.16 1.95
CA TRP A 450 8.13 -6.19 2.05
C TRP A 450 8.10 -5.27 0.82
N LEU A 451 9.10 -4.39 0.67
CA LEU A 451 9.05 -3.31 -0.32
C LEU A 451 9.04 -3.81 -1.77
N VAL A 452 9.99 -4.68 -2.12
CA VAL A 452 10.00 -5.31 -3.46
C VAL A 452 8.79 -6.22 -3.64
N GLY A 453 8.35 -6.94 -2.60
CA GLY A 453 7.21 -7.85 -2.69
C GLY A 453 5.92 -7.17 -3.11
N TYR A 454 5.48 -6.11 -2.43
CA TYR A 454 4.22 -5.45 -2.81
C TYR A 454 4.36 -4.59 -4.08
N SER A 455 5.58 -4.18 -4.46
CA SER A 455 5.83 -3.45 -5.71
C SER A 455 5.32 -4.21 -6.93
N ALA A 456 5.38 -5.54 -6.87
CA ALA A 456 4.85 -6.46 -7.87
C ALA A 456 3.36 -6.26 -8.13
N LEU A 457 2.61 -5.84 -7.10
CA LEU A 457 1.18 -5.58 -7.18
C LEU A 457 0.90 -4.15 -7.64
N LEU A 458 1.63 -3.18 -7.10
CA LEU A 458 1.35 -1.75 -7.33
C LEU A 458 1.86 -1.25 -8.69
N GLY A 459 2.97 -1.78 -9.19
CA GLY A 459 3.53 -1.42 -10.49
C GLY A 459 2.54 -1.62 -11.64
N PRO A 460 1.96 -2.83 -11.83
CA PRO A 460 0.96 -3.09 -12.85
C PRO A 460 -0.28 -2.20 -12.74
N ILE A 461 -0.77 -1.93 -11.52
CA ILE A 461 -1.90 -1.02 -11.29
C ILE A 461 -1.57 0.38 -11.81
N GLY A 462 -0.40 0.90 -11.46
CA GLY A 462 0.05 2.22 -11.93
C GLY A 462 0.19 2.29 -13.43
N GLY A 463 0.79 1.27 -14.05
CA GLY A 463 0.91 1.17 -15.51
C GLY A 463 -0.44 1.19 -16.21
N ILE A 464 -1.43 0.43 -15.71
CA ILE A 464 -2.78 0.37 -16.28
C ILE A 464 -3.49 1.73 -16.14
N VAL A 465 -3.45 2.35 -14.96
CA VAL A 465 -4.08 3.66 -14.71
C VAL A 465 -3.49 4.73 -15.64
N LEU A 466 -2.17 4.78 -15.77
CA LEU A 466 -1.50 5.76 -16.62
C LEU A 466 -1.77 5.51 -18.10
N ALA A 467 -1.71 4.26 -18.56
CA ALA A 467 -2.00 3.91 -19.96
C ALA A 467 -3.46 4.23 -20.31
N ASP A 468 -4.41 3.86 -19.45
CA ASP A 468 -5.82 4.15 -19.66
C ASP A 468 -6.10 5.65 -19.72
N TYR A 469 -5.56 6.41 -18.78
CA TYR A 469 -5.83 7.84 -18.71
C TYR A 469 -5.15 8.63 -19.85
N TYR A 470 -3.87 8.39 -20.14
CA TYR A 470 -3.12 9.20 -21.10
C TYR A 470 -3.18 8.67 -22.54
N LEU A 471 -3.23 7.35 -22.75
CA LEU A 471 -3.16 6.77 -24.09
C LEU A 471 -4.54 6.44 -24.65
N ILE A 472 -5.42 5.88 -23.82
CA ILE A 472 -6.75 5.42 -24.24
C ILE A 472 -7.75 6.57 -24.19
N HIS A 473 -7.91 7.19 -23.02
CA HIS A 473 -8.86 8.29 -22.80
C HIS A 473 -8.28 9.66 -23.15
N GLN A 474 -6.98 9.75 -23.47
CA GLN A 474 -6.31 10.99 -23.90
C GLN A 474 -6.57 12.18 -22.95
N THR A 475 -6.57 11.89 -21.65
CA THR A 475 -6.86 12.81 -20.54
C THR A 475 -8.31 13.31 -20.47
N ASP A 476 -9.25 12.72 -21.21
CA ASP A 476 -10.66 13.09 -21.24
C ASP A 476 -11.53 12.01 -20.60
N LEU A 477 -12.11 12.31 -19.43
CA LEU A 477 -12.98 11.42 -18.67
C LEU A 477 -14.38 12.01 -18.49
N SER A 478 -15.40 11.21 -18.75
CA SER A 478 -16.80 11.51 -18.39
C SER A 478 -17.00 11.40 -16.88
N ILE A 479 -17.15 12.52 -16.17
CA ILE A 479 -17.36 12.50 -14.71
C ILE A 479 -18.70 11.88 -14.36
N LYS A 480 -19.75 12.19 -15.11
CA LYS A 480 -21.08 11.60 -14.94
C LYS A 480 -21.02 10.07 -14.92
N ASP A 481 -20.31 9.49 -15.88
CA ASP A 481 -20.28 8.03 -16.02
C ASP A 481 -19.41 7.35 -14.95
N LEU A 482 -18.46 8.05 -14.31
CA LEU A 482 -17.68 7.51 -13.17
C LEU A 482 -18.55 7.26 -11.93
N TYR A 483 -19.75 7.85 -11.88
CA TYR A 483 -20.70 7.73 -10.78
C TYR A 483 -22.04 7.11 -11.23
N SER A 484 -22.07 6.47 -12.41
CA SER A 484 -23.26 5.80 -12.94
C SER A 484 -23.03 4.31 -13.12
N SER A 485 -23.95 3.50 -12.61
CA SER A 485 -24.01 2.05 -12.87
C SER A 485 -24.86 1.69 -14.09
N SER A 486 -25.23 2.68 -14.91
CA SER A 486 -26.05 2.45 -16.09
C SER A 486 -25.34 1.48 -17.03
N PRO A 487 -26.01 0.40 -17.49
CA PRO A 487 -25.45 -0.50 -18.50
C PRO A 487 -25.04 0.20 -19.80
N GLY A 488 -25.54 1.43 -20.04
CA GLY A 488 -25.17 2.27 -21.17
C GLY A 488 -23.91 3.11 -20.97
N GLY A 489 -23.47 3.36 -19.73
CA GLY A 489 -22.37 4.27 -19.40
C GLY A 489 -21.00 3.81 -19.90
N ALA A 490 -20.07 4.76 -20.04
CA ALA A 490 -18.74 4.54 -20.59
C ALA A 490 -17.92 3.48 -19.82
N TYR A 491 -18.03 3.45 -18.50
CA TYR A 491 -17.21 2.57 -17.64
C TYR A 491 -17.96 1.36 -17.08
N TYR A 492 -19.11 1.02 -17.67
CA TYR A 492 -19.86 -0.18 -17.27
C TYR A 492 -19.18 -1.47 -17.77
N TYR A 493 -18.52 -1.43 -18.92
CA TYR A 493 -17.84 -2.59 -19.52
C TYR A 493 -18.70 -3.88 -19.49
N CYS A 494 -18.13 -4.98 -18.99
CA CYS A 494 -18.80 -6.25 -18.77
C CYS A 494 -19.32 -6.38 -17.36
N GLY A 495 -20.58 -6.00 -17.13
CA GLY A 495 -21.22 -6.14 -15.82
C GLY A 495 -20.50 -5.36 -14.71
N GLY A 496 -19.79 -4.28 -15.07
CA GLY A 496 -18.99 -3.45 -14.18
C GLY A 496 -17.48 -3.72 -14.23
N PHE A 497 -17.00 -4.67 -15.03
CA PHE A 497 -15.58 -5.09 -15.09
C PHE A 497 -14.96 -4.88 -16.47
N ASN A 498 -13.81 -4.21 -16.52
CA ASN A 498 -12.96 -4.18 -17.71
C ASN A 498 -12.04 -5.41 -17.73
N LEU A 499 -12.39 -6.42 -18.55
CA LEU A 499 -11.63 -7.67 -18.64
C LEU A 499 -10.22 -7.47 -19.19
N ALA A 500 -10.00 -6.48 -20.05
CA ALA A 500 -8.67 -6.18 -20.59
C ALA A 500 -7.75 -5.65 -19.48
N ALA A 501 -8.25 -4.75 -18.63
CA ALA A 501 -7.50 -4.25 -17.47
C ALA A 501 -7.22 -5.34 -16.44
N MET A 502 -8.19 -6.24 -16.19
CA MET A 502 -7.97 -7.39 -15.31
C MET A 502 -6.92 -8.36 -15.85
N ALA A 503 -6.96 -8.66 -17.15
CA ALA A 503 -5.94 -9.49 -17.78
C ALA A 503 -4.55 -8.83 -17.73
N ALA A 504 -4.46 -7.53 -18.03
CA ALA A 504 -3.21 -6.78 -17.92
C ALA A 504 -2.64 -6.80 -16.50
N LEU A 505 -3.49 -6.73 -15.48
CA LEU A 505 -3.09 -6.83 -14.08
C LEU A 505 -2.49 -8.22 -13.78
N VAL A 506 -3.16 -9.29 -14.21
CA VAL A 506 -2.67 -10.67 -14.04
C VAL A 506 -1.33 -10.87 -14.74
N PHE A 507 -1.20 -10.43 -16.00
CA PHE A 507 0.06 -10.55 -16.75
C PHE A 507 1.19 -9.69 -16.18
N GLY A 508 0.87 -8.56 -15.54
CA GLY A 508 1.85 -7.74 -14.85
C GLY A 508 2.36 -8.36 -13.55
N ILE A 509 1.50 -9.05 -12.80
CA ILE A 509 1.86 -9.67 -11.51
C ILE A 509 2.57 -11.03 -11.71
N LEU A 510 2.08 -11.85 -12.65
CA LEU A 510 2.47 -13.25 -12.81
C LEU A 510 4.01 -13.49 -12.90
N PRO A 511 4.80 -12.69 -13.64
CA PRO A 511 6.24 -12.90 -13.75
C PRO A 511 7.00 -12.71 -12.43
N VAL A 512 6.43 -11.96 -11.47
CA VAL A 512 7.09 -11.61 -10.21
C VAL A 512 6.81 -12.63 -9.10
N ILE A 513 5.71 -13.38 -9.22
CA ILE A 513 5.27 -14.37 -8.21
C ILE A 513 6.37 -15.40 -7.87
N PRO A 514 7.07 -16.03 -8.83
CA PRO A 514 8.06 -17.05 -8.51
C PRO A 514 9.20 -16.53 -7.61
N GLY A 515 9.74 -15.35 -7.91
CA GLY A 515 10.80 -14.72 -7.13
C GLY A 515 10.33 -14.32 -5.73
N PHE A 516 9.11 -13.79 -5.62
CA PHE A 516 8.50 -13.47 -4.33
C PHE A 516 8.30 -14.71 -3.46
N LEU A 517 7.73 -15.79 -4.02
CA LEU A 517 7.50 -17.05 -3.29
C LEU A 517 8.81 -17.67 -2.81
N GLN A 518 9.88 -17.64 -3.62
CA GLN A 518 11.18 -18.14 -3.21
C GLN A 518 11.70 -17.40 -1.96
N LYS A 519 11.58 -16.06 -1.93
CA LYS A 519 12.02 -15.25 -0.79
C LYS A 519 11.15 -15.47 0.45
N VAL A 520 9.83 -15.50 0.31
CA VAL A 520 8.90 -15.74 1.44
C VAL A 520 9.08 -17.13 2.05
N CYS A 521 9.28 -18.16 1.21
CA CYS A 521 9.49 -19.53 1.67
C CYS A 521 10.83 -19.71 2.39
N HIS A 522 11.91 -19.06 1.90
CA HIS A 522 13.22 -19.10 2.56
C HIS A 522 13.25 -18.40 3.93
N ILE A 523 12.40 -17.39 4.13
CA ILE A 523 12.36 -16.60 5.38
C ILE A 523 11.47 -17.27 6.46
N GLY A 524 10.87 -18.43 6.17
CA GLY A 524 10.10 -19.20 7.15
C GLY A 524 8.79 -18.52 7.57
N PHE A 525 8.25 -17.61 6.75
CA PHE A 525 6.98 -16.91 7.04
C PHE A 525 5.80 -17.88 7.28
N TRP A 526 5.87 -19.10 6.72
CA TRP A 526 4.85 -20.15 6.82
C TRP A 526 5.40 -21.54 7.17
N GLN A 527 6.61 -21.62 7.76
CA GLN A 527 7.07 -22.88 8.36
C GLN A 527 6.63 -22.90 9.82
N VAL A 528 5.38 -23.34 10.03
CA VAL A 528 4.89 -23.90 11.29
C VAL A 528 4.55 -25.36 11.02
#